data_AF-A0A8C9SS64-F1
#
_entry.id   AF-A0A8C9SS64-F1
#
_cell.length_a   1.000
_cell.length_b   1.000
_cell.length_c   1.000
_cell.angle_alpha   90.00
_cell.angle_beta   90.00
_cell.angle_gamma   90.00
#
_symmetry.space_group_name_H-M   'P 1'
#
loop_
_entity.id
_entity.type
_entity.pdbx_description
1 polymer ?
#
loop_
_entity_poly.entity_id
_entity_poly.type
_entity_poly.pdbx_seq_one_letter_code
_entity_poly.pdbx_strand_id
1 'polypeptide(L)'
;MIITSDFSTSFSKKLQEFFSSLLISTKCKWLTNSLDVRAWDDPLLVSVLKGQNVKGERHHRGKREVLHEPVVVVEARVQKLKEENKFRELSRYLRAVRSDNKVQLRSMKDHVPFYLCKAGDYFGAMNCFFASSSQTCCVACRLSPAHFVMYMKTLVTGRMPAGSDPILSTQWEAAKDSNLPKKSDVIKCALRIMNWNITVFMDPDCWVTLVEVACSDVMTHDGSLVLKSFQLPDTSFLLWSRTSAAAILHEGTKSAEKQIQIPKTFLLQYPRQALLLLVTQALIDRITYRRMMTFLSVVMAFKENAWALRWLYNGLGPETLHVFMSVLLDDLYSERNTHFTRKFELSDEQYIGDFLCYHIQDPRPMTYGTKRYVFDVLHKNWHERDYLWQYYLRMILQQCVSCSSFHTVSTMLFS
;
A
#
# COMPACT_ATOMS: atom_id res chain seq x y z
N MET A 1 -12.97 -16.10 -29.92
CA MET A 1 -13.32 -15.67 -31.29
C MET A 1 -14.68 -14.96 -31.32
N ILE A 2 -15.84 -15.60 -31.08
CA ILE A 2 -17.15 -14.92 -31.17
C ILE A 2 -17.27 -13.67 -30.27
N ILE A 3 -16.78 -13.74 -29.03
CA ILE A 3 -16.90 -12.63 -28.05
C ILE A 3 -15.99 -11.45 -28.40
N THR A 4 -14.79 -11.76 -28.89
CA THR A 4 -13.73 -10.80 -29.19
C THR A 4 -13.89 -10.17 -30.58
N SER A 5 -14.56 -10.87 -31.51
CA SER A 5 -14.83 -10.38 -32.86
C SER A 5 -15.99 -9.38 -32.90
N ASP A 6 -15.95 -8.45 -33.85
CA ASP A 6 -17.03 -7.48 -34.11
C ASP A 6 -18.09 -8.04 -35.07
N PHE A 7 -18.52 -9.27 -34.81
CA PHE A 7 -19.61 -9.86 -35.57
C PHE A 7 -20.94 -9.18 -35.21
N SER A 8 -21.80 -9.00 -36.21
CA SER A 8 -23.18 -8.59 -35.93
C SER A 8 -23.88 -9.64 -35.05
N THR A 9 -24.87 -9.21 -34.27
CA THR A 9 -25.70 -10.10 -33.46
C THR A 9 -26.44 -11.11 -34.32
N SER A 10 -26.88 -10.70 -35.52
CA SER A 10 -27.50 -11.59 -36.51
C SER A 10 -26.54 -12.67 -37.01
N PHE A 11 -25.27 -12.34 -37.25
CA PHE A 11 -24.26 -13.31 -37.67
C PHE A 11 -23.91 -14.29 -36.55
N SER A 12 -23.68 -13.76 -35.34
CA SER A 12 -23.37 -14.59 -34.16
C SER A 12 -24.48 -15.59 -33.87
N LYS A 13 -25.74 -15.15 -33.96
CA LYS A 13 -26.90 -16.01 -33.78
C LYS A 13 -26.99 -17.10 -34.85
N LYS A 14 -26.82 -16.74 -36.13
CA LYS A 14 -26.79 -17.73 -37.23
C LYS A 14 -25.68 -18.75 -37.07
N LEU A 15 -24.51 -18.32 -36.59
CA LEU A 15 -23.38 -19.21 -36.34
C LEU A 15 -23.68 -20.18 -35.19
N GLN A 16 -24.26 -19.69 -34.09
CA GLN A 16 -24.73 -20.53 -32.98
C GLN A 16 -25.82 -21.52 -33.43
N GLU A 17 -26.81 -21.07 -34.20
CA GLU A 17 -27.88 -21.89 -34.78
C GLU A 17 -27.31 -22.97 -35.71
N PHE A 18 -26.35 -22.61 -36.58
CA PHE A 18 -25.65 -23.56 -37.44
C PHE A 18 -24.96 -24.65 -36.63
N PHE A 19 -24.15 -24.31 -35.64
CA PHE A 19 -23.43 -25.31 -34.85
C PHE A 19 -24.35 -26.16 -33.96
N SER A 20 -25.44 -25.59 -33.46
CA SER A 20 -26.45 -26.35 -32.70
C SER A 20 -27.29 -27.28 -33.58
N SER A 21 -27.38 -27.01 -34.89
CA SER A 21 -28.01 -27.91 -35.87
C SER A 21 -27.12 -29.08 -36.30
N LEU A 22 -25.81 -29.02 -36.07
CA LEU A 22 -24.90 -30.10 -36.42
C LEU A 22 -25.15 -31.31 -35.53
N LEU A 23 -25.29 -32.50 -36.13
CA LEU A 23 -25.33 -33.78 -35.42
C LEU A 23 -23.92 -34.14 -34.93
N ILE A 24 -23.50 -33.45 -33.87
CA ILE A 24 -22.19 -33.63 -33.27
C ILE A 24 -22.23 -34.84 -32.34
N SER A 25 -21.25 -35.75 -32.49
CA SER A 25 -21.05 -36.91 -31.60
C SER A 25 -21.10 -36.48 -30.14
N THR A 26 -21.63 -37.33 -29.24
CA THR A 26 -21.68 -37.07 -27.79
C THR A 26 -20.29 -36.78 -27.20
N LYS A 27 -19.22 -37.31 -27.81
CA LYS A 27 -17.82 -37.03 -27.46
C LYS A 27 -17.38 -35.60 -27.78
N CYS A 28 -18.09 -34.91 -28.67
CA CYS A 28 -17.79 -33.57 -29.14
C CYS A 28 -18.83 -32.53 -28.67
N LYS A 29 -19.70 -32.87 -27.71
CA LYS A 29 -20.67 -31.91 -27.10
C LYS A 29 -20.01 -30.66 -26.53
N TRP A 30 -18.73 -30.73 -26.16
CA TRP A 30 -17.97 -29.57 -25.71
C TRP A 30 -17.85 -28.48 -26.79
N LEU A 31 -17.84 -28.83 -28.10
CA LEU A 31 -17.84 -27.88 -29.21
C LEU A 31 -19.14 -27.08 -29.27
N THR A 32 -20.28 -27.75 -29.17
CA THR A 32 -21.59 -27.09 -29.12
C THR A 32 -21.71 -26.21 -27.88
N ASN A 33 -21.29 -26.70 -26.71
CA ASN A 33 -21.29 -25.93 -25.47
C ASN A 33 -20.31 -24.74 -25.49
N SER A 34 -19.20 -24.84 -26.24
CA SER A 34 -18.23 -23.74 -26.38
C SER A 34 -18.76 -22.55 -27.16
N LEU A 35 -19.87 -22.74 -27.88
CA LEU A 35 -20.55 -21.73 -28.70
C LEU A 35 -21.81 -21.18 -28.02
N ASP A 36 -22.29 -21.83 -26.95
CA ASP A 36 -23.39 -21.35 -26.11
C ASP A 36 -22.92 -20.20 -25.22
N VAL A 37 -22.79 -19.03 -25.85
CA VAL A 37 -22.27 -17.81 -25.25
C VAL A 37 -23.31 -16.72 -25.39
N ARG A 38 -23.58 -15.99 -24.30
CA ARG A 38 -24.47 -14.82 -24.35
C ARG A 38 -23.93 -13.76 -25.29
N ALA A 39 -24.77 -13.22 -26.16
CA ALA A 39 -24.38 -12.08 -26.99
C ALA A 39 -24.18 -10.81 -26.12
N TRP A 40 -23.46 -9.82 -26.64
CA TRP A 40 -23.22 -8.54 -25.95
C TRP A 40 -24.50 -7.74 -25.67
N ASP A 41 -25.56 -7.97 -26.45
CA ASP A 41 -26.89 -7.37 -26.32
C ASP A 41 -27.87 -8.21 -25.46
N ASP A 42 -27.43 -9.33 -24.88
CA ASP A 42 -28.25 -10.11 -23.95
C ASP A 42 -28.76 -9.22 -22.81
N PRO A 43 -30.08 -9.16 -22.55
CA PRO A 43 -30.59 -8.13 -21.64
C PRO A 43 -30.13 -8.30 -20.19
N LEU A 44 -29.79 -9.52 -19.74
CA LEU A 44 -29.21 -9.73 -18.42
C LEU A 44 -27.80 -9.15 -18.37
N LEU A 45 -26.94 -9.49 -19.35
CA LEU A 45 -25.59 -8.94 -19.44
C LEU A 45 -25.60 -7.40 -19.57
N VAL A 46 -26.43 -6.84 -20.45
CA VAL A 46 -26.54 -5.39 -20.63
C VAL A 46 -26.96 -4.70 -19.32
N SER A 47 -27.91 -5.28 -18.57
CA SER A 47 -28.32 -4.73 -17.27
C SER A 47 -27.17 -4.71 -16.25
N VAL A 48 -26.28 -5.71 -16.28
CA VAL A 48 -25.07 -5.75 -15.45
C VAL A 48 -24.07 -4.68 -15.89
N LEU A 49 -23.75 -4.60 -17.18
CA LEU A 49 -22.78 -3.63 -17.71
C LEU A 49 -23.21 -2.18 -17.46
N LYS A 50 -24.52 -1.90 -17.57
CA LYS A 50 -25.12 -0.59 -17.22
C LYS A 50 -25.21 -0.32 -15.72
N GLY A 51 -24.93 -1.31 -14.87
CA GLY A 51 -24.97 -1.19 -13.41
C GLY A 51 -26.39 -1.25 -12.80
N GLN A 52 -27.40 -1.60 -13.59
CA GLN A 52 -28.79 -1.77 -13.14
C GLN A 52 -28.98 -3.09 -12.40
N ASN A 53 -28.12 -4.07 -12.64
CA ASN A 53 -28.16 -5.37 -11.98
C ASN A 53 -26.81 -5.73 -11.35
N VAL A 54 -26.65 -5.44 -10.05
CA VAL A 54 -25.39 -5.67 -9.33
C VAL A 54 -25.16 -7.15 -8.99
N LYS A 55 -26.25 -7.94 -8.88
CA LYS A 55 -26.17 -9.35 -8.49
C LYS A 55 -25.92 -10.28 -9.69
N GLY A 56 -26.18 -9.80 -10.92
CA GLY A 56 -26.16 -10.64 -12.11
C GLY A 56 -27.30 -11.65 -12.13
N GLU A 57 -28.45 -11.31 -11.54
CA GLU A 57 -29.59 -12.22 -11.43
C GLU A 57 -30.89 -11.53 -11.85
N ARG A 58 -31.78 -12.22 -12.55
CA ARG A 58 -33.12 -11.73 -12.85
C ARG A 58 -34.14 -12.86 -12.78
N HIS A 59 -35.38 -12.53 -12.46
CA HIS A 59 -36.50 -13.45 -12.64
C HIS A 59 -37.15 -13.19 -13.99
N HIS A 60 -37.19 -14.21 -14.85
CA HIS A 60 -37.87 -14.14 -16.14
C HIS A 60 -38.85 -15.31 -16.24
N ARG A 61 -40.14 -15.01 -16.46
CA ARG A 61 -41.23 -16.00 -16.58
C ARG A 61 -41.22 -17.03 -15.44
N GLY A 62 -41.04 -16.57 -14.20
CA GLY A 62 -40.99 -17.41 -13.00
C GLY A 62 -39.68 -18.17 -12.76
N LYS A 63 -38.74 -18.19 -13.72
CA LYS A 63 -37.42 -18.82 -13.56
C LYS A 63 -36.36 -17.80 -13.16
N ARG A 64 -35.49 -18.17 -12.22
CA ARG A 64 -34.31 -17.37 -11.84
C ARG A 64 -33.20 -17.63 -12.84
N GLU A 65 -32.80 -16.58 -13.54
CA GLU A 65 -31.63 -16.57 -14.41
C GLU A 65 -30.45 -15.93 -13.68
N VAL A 66 -29.27 -16.53 -13.81
CA VAL A 66 -28.02 -16.04 -13.23
C VAL A 66 -27.01 -15.85 -14.35
N LEU A 67 -26.22 -14.78 -14.28
CA LEU A 67 -25.11 -14.54 -15.19
C LEU A 67 -23.98 -15.51 -14.85
N HIS A 68 -24.03 -16.66 -15.52
CA HIS A 68 -23.06 -17.72 -15.40
C HIS A 68 -22.41 -17.94 -16.76
N GLU A 69 -21.08 -17.86 -16.82
CA GLU A 69 -20.32 -18.02 -18.07
C GLU A 69 -19.09 -18.91 -17.83
N PRO A 70 -18.70 -19.74 -18.83
CA PRO A 70 -17.43 -20.45 -18.80
C PRO A 70 -16.25 -19.49 -18.63
N VAL A 71 -15.19 -19.90 -17.93
CA VAL A 71 -14.10 -18.97 -17.59
C VAL A 71 -13.41 -18.35 -18.82
N VAL A 72 -13.29 -19.12 -19.90
CA VAL A 72 -12.75 -18.64 -21.19
C VAL A 72 -13.58 -17.53 -21.82
N VAL A 73 -14.90 -17.53 -21.59
CA VAL A 73 -15.82 -16.45 -22.01
C VAL A 73 -15.56 -15.22 -21.16
N VAL A 74 -15.40 -15.40 -19.84
CA VAL A 74 -15.09 -14.32 -18.91
C VAL A 74 -13.78 -13.63 -19.32
N GLU A 75 -12.72 -14.39 -19.58
CA GLU A 75 -11.43 -13.86 -20.02
C GLU A 75 -11.53 -13.07 -21.32
N ALA A 76 -12.26 -13.60 -22.31
CA ALA A 76 -12.49 -12.92 -23.58
C ALA A 76 -13.23 -11.58 -23.40
N ARG A 77 -14.24 -11.53 -22.52
CA ARG A 77 -14.95 -10.28 -22.19
C ARG A 77 -14.06 -9.30 -21.44
N VAL A 78 -13.27 -9.78 -20.48
CA VAL A 78 -12.32 -8.96 -19.73
C VAL A 78 -11.33 -8.30 -20.68
N GLN A 79 -10.77 -9.08 -21.61
CA GLN A 79 -9.82 -8.58 -22.59
C GLN A 79 -10.45 -7.52 -23.50
N LYS A 80 -11.63 -7.79 -24.08
CA LYS A 80 -12.34 -6.82 -24.94
C LYS A 80 -12.65 -5.51 -24.19
N LEU A 81 -13.16 -5.59 -22.95
CA LEU A 81 -13.48 -4.40 -22.16
C LEU A 81 -12.22 -3.61 -21.76
N LYS A 82 -11.07 -4.27 -21.57
CA LYS A 82 -9.78 -3.60 -21.35
C LYS A 82 -9.32 -2.84 -22.60
N GLU A 83 -9.40 -3.48 -23.78
CA GLU A 83 -9.03 -2.87 -25.07
C GLU A 83 -9.90 -1.64 -25.38
N GLU A 84 -11.20 -1.70 -25.07
CA GLU A 84 -12.14 -0.60 -25.24
C GLU A 84 -12.06 0.46 -24.11
N ASN A 85 -11.17 0.31 -23.13
CA ASN A 85 -11.06 1.16 -21.94
C ASN A 85 -12.36 1.29 -21.12
N LYS A 86 -13.26 0.29 -21.18
CA LYS A 86 -14.54 0.24 -20.46
C LYS A 86 -14.37 -0.35 -19.06
N PHE A 87 -13.50 0.27 -18.26
CA PHE A 87 -13.11 -0.24 -16.94
C PHE A 87 -14.26 -0.25 -15.91
N ARG A 88 -15.24 0.66 -16.06
CA ARG A 88 -16.41 0.73 -15.19
C ARG A 88 -17.35 -0.46 -15.43
N GLU A 89 -17.62 -0.76 -16.70
CA GLU A 89 -18.40 -1.91 -17.15
C GLU A 89 -17.69 -3.22 -16.78
N LEU A 90 -16.38 -3.29 -16.99
CA LEU A 90 -15.54 -4.43 -16.59
C LEU A 90 -15.66 -4.74 -15.10
N SER A 91 -15.56 -3.71 -14.26
CA SER A 91 -15.71 -3.85 -12.80
C SER A 91 -17.10 -4.36 -12.42
N ARG A 92 -18.17 -3.86 -13.06
CA ARG A 92 -19.55 -4.32 -12.82
C ARG A 92 -19.73 -5.78 -13.23
N TYR A 93 -19.22 -6.14 -14.40
CA TYR A 93 -19.27 -7.50 -14.94
C TYR A 93 -18.58 -8.51 -14.01
N LEU A 94 -17.31 -8.26 -13.63
CA LEU A 94 -16.55 -9.15 -12.76
C LEU A 94 -17.19 -9.32 -11.37
N ARG A 95 -17.85 -8.28 -10.85
CA ARG A 95 -18.57 -8.37 -9.57
C ARG A 95 -19.80 -9.28 -9.66
N ALA A 96 -20.51 -9.28 -10.79
CA ALA A 96 -21.77 -10.00 -10.98
C ALA A 96 -21.59 -11.44 -11.53
N VAL A 97 -20.64 -11.66 -12.43
CA VAL A 97 -20.51 -12.94 -13.15
C VAL A 97 -20.09 -14.09 -12.22
N ARG A 98 -20.63 -15.27 -12.51
CA ARG A 98 -20.25 -16.56 -11.92
C ARG A 98 -19.64 -17.46 -12.99
N SER A 99 -18.78 -18.36 -12.56
CA SER A 99 -18.13 -19.35 -13.41
C SER A 99 -17.82 -20.60 -12.61
N ASP A 100 -17.74 -21.74 -13.29
CA ASP A 100 -17.36 -23.03 -12.68
C ASP A 100 -15.92 -22.99 -12.13
N ASN A 101 -15.00 -22.32 -12.83
CA ASN A 101 -13.64 -22.12 -12.36
C ASN A 101 -13.55 -20.94 -11.39
N LYS A 102 -13.86 -21.21 -10.11
CA LYS A 102 -13.82 -20.22 -9.02
C LYS A 102 -12.42 -19.68 -8.72
N VAL A 103 -11.35 -20.39 -9.08
CA VAL A 103 -9.96 -19.95 -8.79
C VAL A 103 -9.54 -18.87 -9.77
N GLN A 104 -9.66 -19.15 -11.06
CA GLN A 104 -9.30 -18.22 -12.13
C GLN A 104 -10.23 -17.00 -12.15
N LEU A 105 -11.54 -17.18 -11.92
CA LEU A 105 -12.46 -16.06 -11.75
C LEU A 105 -12.08 -15.16 -10.56
N ARG A 106 -11.61 -15.73 -9.45
CA ARG A 106 -11.18 -14.97 -8.28
C ARG A 106 -9.93 -14.14 -8.58
N SER A 107 -8.94 -14.70 -9.27
CA SER A 107 -7.78 -13.95 -9.73
C SER A 107 -8.17 -12.74 -10.58
N MET A 108 -9.14 -12.91 -11.51
CA MET A 108 -9.68 -11.76 -12.26
C MET A 108 -10.42 -10.76 -11.36
N LYS A 109 -11.20 -11.22 -10.38
CA LYS A 109 -11.92 -10.35 -9.43
C LYS A 109 -10.99 -9.59 -8.49
N ASP A 110 -9.80 -10.11 -8.20
CA ASP A 110 -8.81 -9.41 -7.36
C ASP A 110 -8.29 -8.13 -8.03
N HIS A 111 -8.43 -8.00 -9.36
CA HIS A 111 -8.13 -6.76 -10.10
C HIS A 111 -9.29 -5.74 -10.14
N VAL A 112 -10.47 -6.04 -9.57
CA VAL A 112 -11.60 -5.11 -9.56
C VAL A 112 -11.27 -3.75 -8.93
N PRO A 113 -10.55 -3.66 -7.78
CA PRO A 113 -10.16 -2.35 -7.25
C PRO A 113 -9.29 -1.55 -8.22
N PHE A 114 -8.43 -2.22 -9.00
CA PHE A 114 -7.59 -1.57 -10.00
C PHE A 114 -8.43 -0.97 -11.14
N TYR A 115 -9.39 -1.74 -11.67
CA TYR A 115 -10.29 -1.25 -12.72
C TYR A 115 -11.20 -0.12 -12.23
N LEU A 116 -11.64 -0.16 -10.98
CA LEU A 116 -12.39 0.94 -10.37
C LEU A 116 -11.53 2.22 -10.25
N CYS A 117 -10.27 2.11 -9.84
CA CYS A 117 -9.33 3.24 -9.87
C CYS A 117 -9.12 3.79 -11.30
N LYS A 118 -8.91 2.93 -12.31
CA LYS A 118 -8.82 3.36 -13.73
C LYS A 118 -10.11 4.06 -14.22
N ALA A 119 -11.26 3.70 -13.65
CA ALA A 119 -12.55 4.32 -13.95
C ALA A 119 -12.88 5.57 -13.08
N GLY A 120 -11.95 6.01 -12.22
CA GLY A 120 -12.12 7.15 -11.32
C GLY A 120 -12.96 6.89 -10.06
N ASP A 121 -13.36 5.64 -9.80
CA ASP A 121 -14.19 5.25 -8.64
C ASP A 121 -13.33 4.72 -7.47
N TYR A 122 -12.60 5.64 -6.82
CA TYR A 122 -11.69 5.29 -5.71
C TYR A 122 -12.42 4.80 -4.46
N PHE A 123 -13.59 5.34 -4.15
CA PHE A 123 -14.39 4.89 -3.01
C PHE A 123 -14.94 3.48 -3.24
N GLY A 124 -15.42 3.18 -4.46
CA GLY A 124 -15.77 1.83 -4.88
C GLY A 124 -14.60 0.87 -4.77
N ALA A 125 -13.40 1.30 -5.19
CA ALA A 125 -12.18 0.50 -5.08
C ALA A 125 -11.84 0.16 -3.62
N MET A 126 -11.84 1.17 -2.73
CA MET A 126 -11.56 0.97 -1.30
C MET A 126 -12.56 0.01 -0.63
N ASN A 127 -13.84 0.09 -0.99
CA ASN A 127 -14.86 -0.81 -0.48
C ASN A 127 -14.66 -2.26 -0.97
N CYS A 128 -14.17 -2.43 -2.20
CA CYS A 128 -13.91 -3.75 -2.77
C CYS A 128 -12.77 -4.50 -2.07
N PHE A 129 -11.84 -3.81 -1.40
CA PHE A 129 -10.80 -4.50 -0.63
C PHE A 129 -11.38 -5.40 0.47
N PHE A 130 -12.48 -4.98 1.08
CA PHE A 130 -13.09 -5.68 2.22
C PHE A 130 -14.34 -6.48 1.85
N ALA A 131 -14.79 -6.41 0.59
CA ALA A 131 -15.90 -7.21 0.11
C ALA A 131 -15.53 -8.70 0.16
N SER A 132 -16.25 -9.47 0.99
CA SER A 132 -16.10 -10.92 1.10
C SER A 132 -17.33 -11.62 0.53
N SER A 133 -17.11 -12.76 -0.12
CA SER A 133 -18.19 -13.70 -0.41
C SER A 133 -18.09 -14.84 0.61
N SER A 134 -19.20 -15.49 0.95
CA SER A 134 -19.27 -16.56 1.96
C SER A 134 -18.32 -17.75 1.74
N GLN A 135 -17.57 -17.79 0.62
CA GLN A 135 -16.68 -18.88 0.25
C GLN A 135 -15.21 -18.45 0.04
N THR A 136 -14.85 -17.17 0.19
CA THR A 136 -13.48 -16.68 -0.10
C THR A 136 -13.09 -15.50 0.80
N CYS A 137 -11.82 -15.39 1.23
CA CYS A 137 -11.31 -14.17 1.90
C CYS A 137 -11.55 -12.91 1.03
N CYS A 138 -11.51 -11.72 1.61
CA CYS A 138 -11.59 -10.49 0.84
C CYS A 138 -10.30 -10.21 0.04
N VAL A 139 -10.31 -9.21 -0.84
CA VAL A 139 -9.13 -8.84 -1.65
C VAL A 139 -7.99 -8.37 -0.74
N ALA A 140 -8.29 -7.66 0.35
CA ALA A 140 -7.30 -7.17 1.31
C ALA A 140 -6.40 -8.30 1.85
N CYS A 141 -6.96 -9.49 2.14
CA CYS A 141 -6.19 -10.64 2.61
C CYS A 141 -5.15 -11.16 1.60
N ARG A 142 -5.37 -10.91 0.30
CA ARG A 142 -4.60 -11.50 -0.80
C ARG A 142 -3.68 -10.51 -1.50
N LEU A 143 -3.72 -9.23 -1.11
CA LEU A 143 -2.82 -8.24 -1.68
C LEU A 143 -1.36 -8.64 -1.43
N SER A 144 -0.54 -8.55 -2.48
CA SER A 144 0.92 -8.56 -2.30
C SER A 144 1.40 -7.18 -1.82
N PRO A 145 2.59 -7.09 -1.22
CA PRO A 145 3.22 -5.81 -0.88
C PRO A 145 3.27 -4.83 -2.05
N ALA A 146 3.68 -5.29 -3.24
CA ALA A 146 3.75 -4.46 -4.45
C ALA A 146 2.38 -3.87 -4.85
N HIS A 147 1.31 -4.68 -4.77
CA HIS A 147 -0.04 -4.18 -5.03
C HIS A 147 -0.46 -3.14 -3.98
N PHE A 148 -0.16 -3.38 -2.70
CA PHE A 148 -0.47 -2.42 -1.64
C PHE A 148 0.20 -1.07 -1.91
N VAL A 149 1.51 -1.06 -2.18
CA VAL A 149 2.28 0.15 -2.50
C VAL A 149 1.66 0.90 -3.69
N MET A 150 1.37 0.18 -4.77
CA MET A 150 0.73 0.76 -5.97
C MET A 150 -0.62 1.40 -5.63
N TYR A 151 -1.49 0.69 -4.91
CA TYR A 151 -2.80 1.22 -4.53
C TYR A 151 -2.70 2.46 -3.63
N MET A 152 -1.79 2.48 -2.67
CA MET A 152 -1.65 3.64 -1.78
C MET A 152 -1.21 4.89 -2.54
N LYS A 153 -0.24 4.75 -3.46
CA LYS A 153 0.20 5.83 -4.35
C LYS A 153 -0.94 6.30 -5.26
N THR A 154 -1.70 5.36 -5.83
CA THR A 154 -2.87 5.66 -6.65
C THR A 154 -3.95 6.42 -5.88
N LEU A 155 -4.32 5.95 -4.69
CA LEU A 155 -5.43 6.53 -3.93
C LEU A 155 -5.13 7.95 -3.45
N VAL A 156 -3.86 8.27 -3.17
CA VAL A 156 -3.47 9.61 -2.70
C VAL A 156 -3.24 10.59 -3.85
N THR A 157 -2.81 10.13 -5.02
CA THR A 157 -2.42 11.03 -6.14
C THR A 157 -3.34 11.00 -7.35
N GLY A 158 -4.21 9.99 -7.46
CA GLY A 158 -5.02 9.76 -8.66
C GLY A 158 -4.23 9.33 -9.89
N ARG A 159 -2.95 9.00 -9.72
CA ARG A 159 -2.11 8.50 -10.81
C ARG A 159 -2.13 6.99 -10.84
N MET A 160 -2.07 6.44 -12.03
CA MET A 160 -2.12 5.01 -12.31
C MET A 160 -0.87 4.58 -13.08
N PRO A 161 -0.35 3.37 -12.82
CA PRO A 161 0.66 2.79 -13.70
C PRO A 161 0.10 2.66 -15.13
N ALA A 162 0.91 3.05 -16.12
CA ALA A 162 0.66 2.83 -17.53
C ALA A 162 0.76 1.33 -17.88
N GLY A 163 0.25 0.96 -19.07
CA GLY A 163 0.39 -0.41 -19.57
C GLY A 163 -0.54 -1.46 -18.96
N SER A 164 -0.27 -2.73 -19.30
CA SER A 164 -1.12 -3.89 -19.00
C SER A 164 -0.78 -4.56 -17.66
N ASP A 165 0.46 -4.45 -17.20
CA ASP A 165 0.91 -4.90 -15.87
C ASP A 165 1.12 -3.69 -14.94
N PRO A 166 0.25 -3.52 -13.92
CA PRO A 166 0.32 -2.38 -13.04
C PRO A 166 1.50 -2.39 -12.06
N ILE A 167 2.19 -3.52 -11.87
CA ILE A 167 3.32 -3.60 -10.93
C ILE A 167 4.64 -3.26 -11.63
N LEU A 168 4.80 -3.64 -12.90
CA LEU A 168 6.04 -3.45 -13.65
C LEU A 168 6.14 -2.10 -14.36
N SER A 169 5.09 -1.30 -14.37
CA SER A 169 5.11 -0.01 -15.06
C SER A 169 6.01 1.00 -14.36
N THR A 170 6.94 1.56 -15.12
CA THR A 170 7.79 2.68 -14.71
C THR A 170 7.17 4.05 -14.99
N GLN A 171 6.05 4.08 -15.72
CA GLN A 171 5.35 5.30 -16.09
C GLN A 171 4.01 5.40 -15.37
N TRP A 172 3.69 6.60 -14.90
CA TRP A 172 2.45 6.90 -14.19
C TRP A 172 1.66 8.00 -14.89
N GLU A 173 0.39 7.70 -15.17
CA GLU A 173 -0.54 8.58 -15.89
C GLU A 173 -1.64 9.08 -14.94
N ALA A 174 -2.11 10.31 -15.14
CA ALA A 174 -3.24 10.83 -14.38
C ALA A 174 -4.54 10.11 -14.81
N ALA A 175 -5.34 9.67 -13.84
CA ALA A 175 -6.68 9.17 -14.12
C ALA A 175 -7.61 10.33 -14.54
N LYS A 176 -8.50 10.07 -15.50
CA LYS A 176 -9.52 11.03 -15.94
C LYS A 176 -10.51 11.32 -14.81
N ASP A 177 -10.89 12.59 -14.66
CA ASP A 177 -11.96 13.09 -13.77
C ASP A 177 -12.00 12.42 -12.38
N SER A 178 -11.01 12.74 -11.55
CA SER A 178 -10.80 12.06 -10.26
C SER A 178 -11.32 12.87 -9.07
N ASN A 179 -12.37 12.36 -8.41
CA ASN A 179 -12.72 12.79 -7.05
C ASN A 179 -11.90 11.96 -6.06
N LEU A 180 -10.74 12.49 -5.65
CA LEU A 180 -9.82 11.77 -4.77
C LEU A 180 -10.38 11.60 -3.36
N PRO A 181 -10.17 10.45 -2.72
CA PRO A 181 -10.48 10.27 -1.31
C PRO A 181 -9.71 11.26 -0.44
N LYS A 182 -10.27 11.59 0.73
CA LYS A 182 -9.50 12.33 1.73
C LYS A 182 -8.34 11.45 2.19
N LYS A 183 -7.18 12.06 2.45
CA LYS A 183 -6.00 11.35 2.98
C LYS A 183 -6.31 10.54 4.25
N SER A 184 -7.19 11.05 5.12
CA SER A 184 -7.66 10.31 6.30
C SER A 184 -8.33 8.98 5.93
N ASP A 185 -9.08 8.93 4.83
CA ASP A 185 -9.78 7.73 4.38
C ASP A 185 -8.81 6.74 3.73
N VAL A 186 -7.80 7.24 3.00
CA VAL A 186 -6.70 6.42 2.47
C VAL A 186 -5.90 5.78 3.60
N ILE A 187 -5.50 6.55 4.62
CA ILE A 187 -4.75 6.03 5.78
C ILE A 187 -5.58 5.01 6.58
N LYS A 188 -6.88 5.27 6.81
CA LYS A 188 -7.78 4.28 7.42
C LYS A 188 -7.85 2.99 6.62
N CYS A 189 -7.99 3.10 5.29
CA CYS A 189 -8.02 1.96 4.39
C CYS A 189 -6.71 1.15 4.46
N ALA A 190 -5.57 1.84 4.40
CA ALA A 190 -4.23 1.26 4.45
C ALA A 190 -4.00 0.45 5.74
N LEU A 191 -4.23 1.09 6.89
CA LEU A 191 -4.08 0.46 8.21
C LEU A 191 -5.05 -0.72 8.38
N ARG A 192 -6.26 -0.60 7.84
CA ARG A 192 -7.21 -1.71 7.82
C ARG A 192 -6.68 -2.87 6.97
N ILE A 193 -6.19 -2.64 5.75
CA ILE A 193 -5.58 -3.70 4.92
C ILE A 193 -4.44 -4.40 5.67
N MET A 194 -3.54 -3.64 6.29
CA MET A 194 -2.44 -4.18 7.09
C MET A 194 -2.95 -5.07 8.24
N ASN A 195 -4.04 -4.68 8.92
CA ASN A 195 -4.66 -5.50 9.97
C ASN A 195 -5.29 -6.81 9.45
N TRP A 196 -5.59 -6.92 8.16
CA TRP A 196 -6.13 -8.13 7.51
C TRP A 196 -5.07 -8.98 6.81
N ASN A 197 -3.88 -8.44 6.57
CA ASN A 197 -2.86 -9.06 5.73
C ASN A 197 -1.48 -9.00 6.39
N ILE A 198 -1.09 -10.12 7.00
CA ILE A 198 0.18 -10.24 7.71
C ILE A 198 1.39 -10.04 6.79
N THR A 199 1.29 -10.39 5.50
CA THR A 199 2.39 -10.21 4.54
C THR A 199 2.65 -8.72 4.30
N VAL A 200 1.59 -7.94 4.03
CA VAL A 200 1.68 -6.49 3.88
C VAL A 200 2.08 -5.81 5.19
N PHE A 201 1.55 -6.26 6.32
CA PHE A 201 1.94 -5.76 7.64
C PHE A 201 3.41 -6.02 7.95
N MET A 202 3.97 -7.15 7.53
CA MET A 202 5.36 -7.50 7.84
C MET A 202 6.38 -6.81 6.94
N ASP A 203 5.97 -6.36 5.76
CA ASP A 203 6.82 -5.80 4.71
C ASP A 203 7.27 -4.35 5.00
N PRO A 204 8.58 -4.04 5.01
CA PRO A 204 9.08 -2.70 5.28
C PRO A 204 8.65 -1.64 4.26
N ASP A 205 8.61 -1.98 2.97
CA ASP A 205 8.30 -1.03 1.89
C ASP A 205 6.85 -0.56 1.97
N CYS A 206 5.95 -1.42 2.45
CA CYS A 206 4.57 -1.04 2.74
C CYS A 206 4.47 0.04 3.83
N TRP A 207 5.30 -0.04 4.89
CA TRP A 207 5.33 0.96 5.95
C TRP A 207 6.00 2.26 5.50
N VAL A 208 7.12 2.17 4.78
CA VAL A 208 7.79 3.31 4.13
C VAL A 208 6.78 4.06 3.28
N THR A 209 6.10 3.36 2.36
CA THR A 209 5.08 3.97 1.49
C THR A 209 3.97 4.62 2.29
N LEU A 210 3.52 4.01 3.40
CA LEU A 210 2.45 4.60 4.21
C LEU A 210 2.89 5.90 4.92
N VAL A 211 4.14 5.97 5.39
CA VAL A 211 4.74 7.20 5.92
C VAL A 211 4.81 8.27 4.82
N GLU A 212 5.30 7.90 3.64
CA GLU A 212 5.40 8.82 2.49
C GLU A 212 4.03 9.35 2.05
N VAL A 213 3.00 8.49 2.02
CA VAL A 213 1.60 8.84 1.72
C VAL A 213 1.04 9.83 2.75
N ALA A 214 1.39 9.68 4.04
CA ALA A 214 1.01 10.67 5.04
C ALA A 214 1.66 12.03 4.76
N CYS A 215 2.92 12.02 4.30
CA CYS A 215 3.73 13.20 4.00
C CYS A 215 3.50 13.83 2.62
N SER A 216 2.81 13.17 1.68
CA SER A 216 2.73 13.61 0.28
C SER A 216 1.30 13.62 -0.28
N ASP A 217 1.05 14.50 -1.24
CA ASP A 217 -0.16 14.49 -2.07
C ASP A 217 0.20 14.50 -3.58
N VAL A 218 1.50 14.43 -3.91
CA VAL A 218 2.02 14.67 -5.26
C VAL A 218 3.05 13.61 -5.58
N MET A 219 3.04 13.14 -6.82
CA MET A 219 3.98 12.14 -7.31
C MET A 219 4.65 12.62 -8.58
N THR A 220 5.92 12.29 -8.72
CA THR A 220 6.72 12.52 -9.92
C THR A 220 6.28 11.57 -11.05
N HIS A 221 6.87 11.72 -12.24
CA HIS A 221 6.53 10.89 -13.41
C HIS A 221 7.01 9.43 -13.28
N ASP A 222 8.11 9.22 -12.55
CA ASP A 222 8.72 7.92 -12.22
C ASP A 222 8.00 7.18 -11.08
N GLY A 223 6.98 7.77 -10.46
CA GLY A 223 6.20 7.12 -9.41
C GLY A 223 6.72 7.34 -7.99
N SER A 224 7.62 8.29 -7.79
CA SER A 224 8.17 8.68 -6.49
C SER A 224 7.31 9.78 -5.84
N LEU A 225 6.98 9.62 -4.56
CA LEU A 225 6.17 10.61 -3.83
C LEU A 225 7.02 11.82 -3.44
N VAL A 226 6.51 13.02 -3.68
CA VAL A 226 7.18 14.27 -3.29
C VAL A 226 6.80 14.59 -1.85
N LEU A 227 7.72 14.34 -0.92
CA LEU A 227 7.48 14.53 0.51
C LEU A 227 7.40 16.01 0.87
N LYS A 228 6.46 16.37 1.74
CA LYS A 228 6.30 17.73 2.25
C LYS A 228 6.82 17.81 3.67
N SER A 229 7.60 18.85 3.96
CA SER A 229 7.97 19.20 5.33
C SER A 229 6.80 19.86 6.05
N PHE A 230 6.47 19.36 7.24
CA PHE A 230 5.45 19.93 8.12
C PHE A 230 6.09 20.66 9.28
N GLN A 231 5.44 21.76 9.69
CA GLN A 231 5.81 22.47 10.91
C GLN A 231 5.66 21.56 12.12
N LEU A 232 6.66 21.62 13.01
CA LEU A 232 6.68 20.91 14.28
C LEU A 232 5.47 21.34 15.13
N PRO A 233 4.59 20.39 15.52
CA PRO A 233 3.51 20.69 16.46
C PRO A 233 4.04 21.06 17.85
N ASP A 234 3.22 21.77 18.63
CA ASP A 234 3.54 22.06 20.02
C ASP A 234 3.62 20.79 20.89
N THR A 235 4.38 20.88 21.98
CA THR A 235 4.63 19.74 22.88
C THR A 235 3.34 19.15 23.47
N SER A 236 2.35 20.00 23.77
CA SER A 236 1.07 19.55 24.32
C SER A 236 0.32 18.68 23.32
N PHE A 237 0.31 19.09 22.05
CA PHE A 237 -0.27 18.31 20.97
C PHE A 237 0.47 16.99 20.74
N LEU A 238 1.81 16.98 20.77
CA LEU A 238 2.61 15.76 20.59
C LEU A 238 2.37 14.72 21.70
N LEU A 239 2.23 15.17 22.95
CA LEU A 239 1.93 14.33 24.10
C LEU A 239 0.50 13.77 24.02
N TRP A 240 -0.47 14.63 23.75
CA TRP A 240 -1.87 14.23 23.60
C TRP A 240 -2.09 13.27 22.42
N SER A 241 -1.37 13.49 21.31
CA SER A 241 -1.46 12.64 20.13
C SER A 241 -0.97 11.22 20.39
N ARG A 242 -0.04 11.02 21.34
CA ARG A 242 0.46 9.69 21.71
C ARG A 242 -0.65 8.79 22.21
N THR A 243 -1.40 9.27 23.21
CA THR A 243 -2.48 8.50 23.83
C THR A 243 -3.66 8.36 22.87
N SER A 244 -3.98 9.43 22.14
CA SER A 244 -5.09 9.44 21.18
C SER A 244 -4.85 8.49 19.99
N ALA A 245 -3.66 8.50 19.40
CA ALA A 245 -3.32 7.61 18.29
C ALA A 245 -3.33 6.14 18.73
N ALA A 246 -2.76 5.82 19.89
CA ALA A 246 -2.80 4.46 20.44
C ALA A 246 -4.25 3.99 20.68
N ALA A 247 -5.12 4.85 21.24
CA ALA A 247 -6.53 4.52 21.45
C ALA A 247 -7.26 4.23 20.13
N ILE A 248 -7.06 5.05 19.10
CA ILE A 248 -7.65 4.85 17.76
C ILE A 248 -7.25 3.48 17.17
N LEU A 249 -5.98 3.11 17.30
CA LEU A 249 -5.45 1.85 16.76
C LEU A 249 -5.94 0.62 17.56
N HIS A 250 -5.98 0.72 18.89
CA HIS A 250 -6.47 -0.35 19.75
C HIS A 250 -7.98 -0.60 19.61
N GLU A 251 -8.79 0.45 19.47
CA GLU A 251 -10.22 0.30 19.21
C GLU A 251 -10.45 -0.38 17.85
N GLY A 252 -9.67 0.04 16.83
CA GLY A 252 -9.73 -0.54 15.50
C GLY A 252 -9.42 -2.04 15.48
N THR A 253 -8.46 -2.52 16.26
CA THR A 253 -8.07 -3.93 16.30
C THR A 253 -9.05 -4.84 17.06
N LYS A 254 -9.78 -4.30 18.04
CA LYS A 254 -10.77 -5.06 18.83
C LYS A 254 -12.11 -5.24 18.12
N SER A 255 -12.48 -4.35 17.21
CA SER A 255 -13.75 -4.46 16.50
C SER A 255 -13.80 -5.71 15.60
N ALA A 256 -14.94 -6.42 15.59
CA ALA A 256 -15.13 -7.62 14.76
C ALA A 256 -14.89 -7.35 13.25
N GLU A 257 -15.08 -6.10 12.83
CA GLU A 257 -14.89 -5.65 11.44
C GLU A 257 -13.52 -4.99 11.18
N LYS A 258 -12.69 -4.90 12.21
CA LYS A 258 -11.40 -4.19 12.25
C LYS A 258 -11.47 -2.77 11.68
N GLN A 259 -12.53 -2.02 12.00
CA GLN A 259 -12.76 -0.67 11.47
C GLN A 259 -12.00 0.39 12.29
N ILE A 260 -11.21 1.22 11.61
CA ILE A 260 -10.51 2.34 12.24
C ILE A 260 -11.34 3.61 12.07
N GLN A 261 -11.75 4.20 13.20
CA GLN A 261 -12.44 5.49 13.23
C GLN A 261 -11.47 6.57 13.71
N ILE A 262 -11.29 7.62 12.91
CA ILE A 262 -10.46 8.77 13.28
C ILE A 262 -11.40 9.89 13.74
N PRO A 263 -11.40 10.26 15.03
CA PRO A 263 -12.22 11.34 15.55
C PRO A 263 -11.90 12.67 14.87
N LYS A 264 -12.92 13.52 14.65
CA LYS A 264 -12.71 14.88 14.10
C LYS A 264 -11.82 15.74 15.00
N THR A 265 -11.90 15.53 16.32
CA THR A 265 -11.06 16.21 17.31
C THR A 265 -9.57 15.91 17.10
N PHE A 266 -9.23 14.68 16.69
CA PHE A 266 -7.86 14.28 16.34
C PHE A 266 -7.28 15.07 15.16
N LEU A 267 -8.14 15.49 14.23
CA LEU A 267 -7.73 16.21 13.02
C LEU A 267 -7.90 17.73 13.12
N LEU A 268 -8.27 18.26 14.29
CA LEU A 268 -8.73 19.65 14.41
C LEU A 268 -7.60 20.68 14.27
N GLN A 269 -6.52 20.53 15.04
CA GLN A 269 -5.45 21.54 15.13
C GLN A 269 -4.39 21.36 14.04
N TYR A 270 -3.86 20.13 13.91
CA TYR A 270 -2.81 19.81 12.94
C TYR A 270 -3.20 18.57 12.11
N PRO A 271 -4.14 18.68 11.15
CA PRO A 271 -4.71 17.52 10.47
C PRO A 271 -3.65 16.65 9.75
N ARG A 272 -2.64 17.27 9.13
CA ARG A 272 -1.59 16.53 8.40
C ARG A 272 -0.62 15.84 9.36
N GLN A 273 -0.18 16.56 10.38
CA GLN A 273 0.72 16.02 11.41
C GLN A 273 0.03 14.95 12.24
N ALA A 274 -1.26 15.10 12.57
CA ALA A 274 -2.06 14.09 13.25
C ALA A 274 -2.09 12.77 12.47
N LEU A 275 -2.31 12.83 11.15
CA LEU A 275 -2.29 11.66 10.29
C LEU A 275 -0.90 11.00 10.22
N LEU A 276 0.17 11.80 10.12
CA LEU A 276 1.54 11.28 10.20
C LEU A 276 1.82 10.62 11.56
N LEU A 277 1.40 11.23 12.67
CA LEU A 277 1.54 10.67 14.01
C LEU A 277 0.74 9.38 14.21
N LEU A 278 -0.44 9.27 13.60
CA LEU A 278 -1.23 8.03 13.62
C LEU A 278 -0.50 6.89 12.90
N VAL A 279 0.04 7.15 11.70
CA VAL A 279 0.86 6.18 10.97
C VAL A 279 2.12 5.84 11.77
N THR A 280 2.76 6.83 12.38
CA THR A 280 3.97 6.66 13.18
C THR A 280 3.70 5.80 14.42
N GLN A 281 2.54 5.97 15.07
CA GLN A 281 2.15 5.11 16.19
C GLN A 281 1.89 3.67 15.75
N ALA A 282 1.20 3.48 14.62
CA ALA A 282 0.98 2.15 14.06
C ALA A 282 2.30 1.47 13.70
N LEU A 283 3.28 2.23 13.23
CA LEU A 283 4.63 1.74 12.97
C LEU A 283 5.36 1.36 14.26
N ILE A 284 5.24 2.13 15.35
CA ILE A 284 5.77 1.73 16.67
C ILE A 284 5.19 0.39 17.10
N ASP A 285 3.86 0.21 16.98
CA ASP A 285 3.18 -1.03 17.33
C ASP A 285 3.71 -2.20 16.47
N ARG A 286 3.93 -1.96 15.17
CA ARG A 286 4.52 -2.94 14.26
C ARG A 286 5.94 -3.33 14.64
N ILE A 287 6.80 -2.36 14.94
CA ILE A 287 8.20 -2.60 15.31
C ILE A 287 8.25 -3.40 16.62
N THR A 288 7.38 -3.06 17.57
CA THR A 288 7.25 -3.75 18.86
C THR A 288 6.70 -5.17 18.70
N TYR A 289 5.79 -5.40 17.74
CA TYR A 289 5.22 -6.73 17.50
C TYR A 289 6.26 -7.75 17.02
N ARG A 290 7.15 -7.36 16.10
CA ARG A 290 8.20 -8.24 15.58
C ARG A 290 9.35 -7.44 14.97
N ARG A 291 10.58 -7.94 15.10
CA ARG A 291 11.77 -7.36 14.45
C ARG A 291 11.54 -7.13 12.94
N MET A 292 11.86 -5.93 12.47
CA MET A 292 12.01 -5.63 11.03
C MET A 292 13.43 -5.96 10.58
N MET A 293 13.58 -6.31 9.30
CA MET A 293 14.87 -6.68 8.72
C MET A 293 15.72 -5.47 8.31
N THR A 294 15.09 -4.31 8.10
CA THR A 294 15.75 -3.04 7.75
C THR A 294 14.99 -1.87 8.37
N PHE A 295 15.70 -0.83 8.79
CA PHE A 295 15.18 0.46 9.24
C PHE A 295 15.70 1.65 8.47
N LEU A 296 16.73 1.50 7.64
CA LEU A 296 17.29 2.63 6.91
C LEU A 296 16.24 3.31 6.02
N SER A 297 15.51 2.55 5.20
CA SER A 297 14.43 3.10 4.36
C SER A 297 13.32 3.74 5.20
N VAL A 298 13.01 3.18 6.36
CA VAL A 298 12.05 3.74 7.32
C VAL A 298 12.53 5.09 7.86
N VAL A 299 13.79 5.19 8.29
CA VAL A 299 14.41 6.43 8.76
C VAL A 299 14.37 7.48 7.66
N MET A 300 14.77 7.12 6.44
CA MET A 300 14.79 8.03 5.30
C MET A 300 13.40 8.54 4.90
N ALA A 301 12.33 7.76 5.11
CA ALA A 301 10.95 8.19 4.86
C ALA A 301 10.54 9.41 5.72
N PHE A 302 11.22 9.64 6.85
CA PHE A 302 10.97 10.77 7.74
C PHE A 302 11.90 11.97 7.50
N LYS A 303 12.76 11.96 6.47
CA LYS A 303 13.76 13.02 6.23
C LYS A 303 13.16 14.43 6.30
N GLU A 304 12.07 14.67 5.58
CA GLU A 304 11.39 15.98 5.55
C GLU A 304 10.64 16.32 6.85
N ASN A 305 10.43 15.34 7.73
CA ASN A 305 9.69 15.43 8.98
C ASN A 305 10.47 14.78 10.13
N ALA A 306 11.73 15.18 10.30
CA ALA A 306 12.65 14.62 11.30
C ALA A 306 12.07 14.59 12.72
N TRP A 307 11.21 15.55 13.07
CA TRP A 307 10.51 15.59 14.35
C TRP A 307 9.60 14.38 14.58
N ALA A 308 8.99 13.82 13.53
CA ALA A 308 8.16 12.64 13.61
C ALA A 308 9.01 11.38 13.79
N LEU A 309 10.23 11.32 13.23
CA LEU A 309 11.19 10.26 13.54
C LEU A 309 11.63 10.31 15.00
N ARG A 310 11.92 11.51 15.53
CA ARG A 310 12.21 11.68 16.97
C ARG A 310 11.02 11.25 17.82
N TRP A 311 9.80 11.54 17.38
CA TRP A 311 8.58 11.07 18.04
C TRP A 311 8.44 9.54 17.97
N LEU A 312 8.77 8.88 16.85
CA LEU A 312 8.85 7.42 16.74
C LEU A 312 9.83 6.86 17.75
N TYR A 313 11.06 7.35 17.71
CA TYR A 313 12.17 6.94 18.57
C TYR A 313 11.81 7.07 20.06
N ASN A 314 11.15 8.16 20.45
CA ASN A 314 10.72 8.36 21.84
C ASN A 314 9.58 7.44 22.27
N GLY A 315 8.85 6.85 21.33
CA GLY A 315 7.79 5.88 21.60
C GLY A 315 8.29 4.44 21.74
N LEU A 316 9.56 4.15 21.42
CA LEU A 316 10.12 2.80 21.52
C LEU A 316 10.55 2.50 22.97
N GLY A 317 10.27 1.28 23.42
CA GLY A 317 10.81 0.74 24.67
C GLY A 317 12.29 0.38 24.56
N PRO A 318 12.99 0.08 25.68
CA PRO A 318 14.45 -0.09 25.70
C PRO A 318 14.95 -1.21 24.78
N GLU A 319 14.32 -2.38 24.82
CA GLU A 319 14.69 -3.54 23.99
C GLU A 319 14.42 -3.28 22.51
N THR A 320 13.23 -2.76 22.19
CA THR A 320 12.84 -2.41 20.83
C THR A 320 13.76 -1.33 20.25
N LEU A 321 14.17 -0.36 21.07
CA LEU A 321 15.09 0.69 20.68
C LEU A 321 16.50 0.13 20.40
N HIS A 322 16.97 -0.82 21.21
CA HIS A 322 18.23 -1.50 20.96
C HIS A 322 18.20 -2.23 19.60
N VAL A 323 17.14 -3.00 19.34
CA VAL A 323 16.95 -3.69 18.04
C VAL A 323 16.88 -2.69 16.89
N PHE A 324 16.17 -1.57 17.08
CA PHE A 324 16.06 -0.51 16.08
C PHE A 324 17.43 0.06 15.70
N MET A 325 18.23 0.46 16.70
CA MET A 325 19.56 1.03 16.46
C MET A 325 20.54 0.00 15.91
N SER A 326 20.50 -1.25 16.38
CA SER A 326 21.36 -2.31 15.87
C SER A 326 21.12 -2.58 14.38
N VAL A 327 19.86 -2.78 13.99
CA VAL A 327 19.51 -3.04 12.59
C VAL A 327 19.79 -1.82 11.72
N LEU A 328 19.56 -0.60 12.21
CA LEU A 328 19.90 0.62 11.46
C LEU A 328 21.41 0.73 11.20
N LEU A 329 22.25 0.43 12.19
CA LEU A 329 23.70 0.44 11.99
C LEU A 329 24.12 -0.67 11.01
N ASP A 330 23.55 -1.87 11.13
CA ASP A 330 23.80 -2.95 10.18
C ASP A 330 23.44 -2.53 8.74
N ASP A 331 22.32 -1.84 8.54
CA ASP A 331 21.91 -1.30 7.23
C ASP A 331 22.87 -0.24 6.68
N LEU A 332 23.40 0.64 7.56
CA LEU A 332 24.35 1.69 7.17
C LEU A 332 25.72 1.13 6.77
N TYR A 333 26.16 0.04 7.41
CA TYR A 333 27.44 -0.60 7.13
C TYR A 333 27.37 -1.69 6.06
N SER A 334 26.19 -2.22 5.75
CA SER A 334 26.03 -3.26 4.73
C SER A 334 26.25 -2.73 3.32
N GLU A 335 27.28 -3.25 2.62
CA GLU A 335 27.48 -3.04 1.17
C GLU A 335 26.28 -3.53 0.33
N ARG A 336 25.46 -4.43 0.91
CA ARG A 336 24.26 -5.00 0.29
C ARG A 336 23.02 -4.25 0.74
N ASN A 337 22.94 -2.98 0.41
CA ASN A 337 21.67 -2.24 0.44
C ASN A 337 20.75 -2.72 -0.70
N THR A 338 20.44 -4.03 -0.77
CA THR A 338 19.57 -4.61 -1.80
C THR A 338 18.14 -4.07 -1.75
N HIS A 339 17.75 -3.49 -0.61
CA HIS A 339 16.45 -2.87 -0.38
C HIS A 339 16.47 -1.34 -0.43
N PHE A 340 17.65 -0.71 -0.42
CA PHE A 340 17.81 0.73 -0.57
C PHE A 340 18.40 1.03 -1.94
N THR A 341 17.52 1.21 -2.93
CA THR A 341 17.89 1.32 -4.34
C THR A 341 18.36 2.71 -4.75
N ARG A 342 18.36 3.69 -3.83
CA ARG A 342 18.74 5.08 -4.09
C ARG A 342 20.17 5.34 -3.64
N LYS A 343 20.94 6.10 -4.42
CA LYS A 343 22.22 6.65 -3.97
C LYS A 343 21.97 7.76 -2.95
N PHE A 344 22.69 7.76 -1.84
CA PHE A 344 22.62 8.86 -0.87
C PHE A 344 23.06 10.17 -1.50
N GLU A 345 22.27 11.20 -1.26
CA GLU A 345 22.65 12.59 -1.47
C GLU A 345 23.35 13.13 -0.22
N LEU A 346 24.10 14.23 -0.36
CA LEU A 346 24.78 14.87 0.78
C LEU A 346 23.82 15.21 1.93
N SER A 347 22.58 15.58 1.61
CA SER A 347 21.55 15.88 2.60
C SER A 347 21.00 14.64 3.30
N ASP A 348 21.11 13.45 2.69
CA ASP A 348 20.78 12.18 3.35
C ASP A 348 21.84 11.83 4.39
N GLU A 349 23.12 11.97 4.03
CA GLU A 349 24.26 11.71 4.92
C GLU A 349 24.24 12.64 6.15
N GLN A 350 23.93 13.92 5.94
CA GLN A 350 23.74 14.89 7.03
C GLN A 350 22.59 14.49 7.95
N TYR A 351 21.44 14.11 7.37
CA TYR A 351 20.27 13.71 8.13
C TYR A 351 20.52 12.47 9.01
N ILE A 352 21.26 11.48 8.48
CA ILE A 352 21.68 10.30 9.24
C ILE A 352 22.59 10.71 10.40
N GLY A 353 23.58 11.56 10.14
CA GLY A 353 24.47 12.12 11.16
C GLY A 353 23.70 12.84 12.27
N ASP A 354 22.74 13.70 11.91
CA ASP A 354 21.87 14.41 12.85
C ASP A 354 21.05 13.45 13.73
N PHE A 355 20.51 12.39 13.14
CA PHE A 355 19.70 11.42 13.88
C PHE A 355 20.55 10.58 14.84
N LEU A 356 21.73 10.12 14.43
CA LEU A 356 22.66 9.40 15.32
C LEU A 356 23.16 10.31 16.43
N CYS A 357 23.44 11.58 16.14
CA CYS A 357 23.78 12.57 17.15
C CYS A 357 22.65 12.74 18.18
N TYR A 358 21.40 12.84 17.71
CA TYR A 358 20.22 12.89 18.58
C TYR A 358 20.13 11.68 19.52
N HIS A 359 20.37 10.46 19.01
CA HIS A 359 20.42 9.26 19.85
C HIS A 359 21.52 9.36 20.91
N ILE A 360 22.74 9.74 20.51
CA ILE A 360 23.91 9.85 21.40
C ILE A 360 23.67 10.88 22.51
N GLN A 361 22.97 11.97 22.21
CA GLN A 361 22.69 13.06 23.15
C GLN A 361 21.48 12.81 24.05
N ASP A 362 20.70 11.75 23.82
CA ASP A 362 19.45 11.50 24.55
C ASP A 362 19.68 11.32 26.08
N PRO A 363 19.20 12.22 26.95
CA PRO A 363 19.53 12.15 28.37
C PRO A 363 18.86 10.97 29.11
N ARG A 364 17.91 10.27 28.49
CA ARG A 364 17.09 9.25 29.15
C ARG A 364 17.94 8.04 29.58
N PRO A 365 17.93 7.64 30.86
CA PRO A 365 18.75 6.52 31.36
C PRO A 365 18.49 5.18 30.64
N MET A 366 17.26 4.96 30.18
CA MET A 366 16.90 3.75 29.44
C MET A 366 17.71 3.53 28.15
N THR A 367 18.35 4.57 27.64
CA THR A 367 19.13 4.51 26.39
C THR A 367 20.59 4.18 26.61
N TYR A 368 21.10 4.17 27.85
CA TYR A 368 22.52 4.01 28.12
C TYR A 368 23.10 2.69 27.58
N GLY A 369 22.35 1.59 27.68
CA GLY A 369 22.77 0.30 27.10
C GLY A 369 22.88 0.36 25.58
N THR A 370 21.87 0.91 24.91
CA THR A 370 21.88 1.08 23.44
C THR A 370 22.95 2.05 22.98
N LYS A 371 23.19 3.16 23.71
CA LYS A 371 24.26 4.09 23.40
C LYS A 371 25.62 3.45 23.47
N ARG A 372 25.89 2.68 24.52
CA ARG A 372 27.15 1.93 24.67
C ARG A 372 27.37 1.02 23.47
N TYR A 373 26.34 0.26 23.08
CA TYR A 373 26.40 -0.56 21.87
C TYR A 373 26.70 0.25 20.61
N VAL A 374 25.99 1.36 20.39
CA VAL A 374 26.22 2.25 19.24
C VAL A 374 27.66 2.77 19.24
N PHE A 375 28.19 3.18 20.40
CA PHE A 375 29.60 3.60 20.51
C PHE A 375 30.57 2.49 20.16
N ASP A 376 30.37 1.28 20.67
CA ASP A 376 31.23 0.13 20.39
C ASP A 376 31.25 -0.19 18.88
N VAL A 377 30.09 -0.12 18.22
CA VAL A 377 29.97 -0.33 16.77
C VAL A 377 30.62 0.80 15.97
N LEU A 378 30.39 2.07 16.35
CA LEU A 378 30.99 3.23 15.69
C LEU A 378 32.51 3.18 15.81
N HIS A 379 33.06 2.94 17.01
CA HIS A 379 34.50 2.84 17.23
C HIS A 379 35.14 1.75 16.37
N LYS A 380 34.50 0.58 16.24
CA LYS A 380 35.02 -0.53 15.45
C LYS A 380 35.03 -0.27 13.95
N ASN A 381 34.09 0.52 13.43
CA ASN A 381 33.85 0.68 11.98
C ASN A 381 34.01 2.14 11.50
N TRP A 382 34.75 2.97 12.22
CA TRP A 382 34.90 4.40 11.91
C TRP A 382 35.84 4.62 10.71
N HIS A 383 35.26 4.95 9.55
CA HIS A 383 35.94 5.19 8.29
C HIS A 383 35.23 6.31 7.48
N GLU A 384 35.50 7.58 7.81
CA GLU A 384 34.86 8.76 7.18
C GLU A 384 35.04 8.86 5.66
N ARG A 385 36.06 8.17 5.10
CA ARG A 385 36.28 8.12 3.65
C ARG A 385 35.23 7.25 2.94
N ASP A 386 34.78 6.21 3.61
CA ASP A 386 33.85 5.22 3.07
C ASP A 386 32.40 5.53 3.49
N TYR A 387 32.23 6.23 4.61
CA TYR A 387 30.91 6.56 5.20
C TYR A 387 30.80 8.06 5.52
N LEU A 388 30.22 8.84 4.59
CA LEU A 388 30.17 10.30 4.72
C LEU A 388 29.27 10.78 5.88
N TRP A 389 28.21 10.05 6.24
CA TRP A 389 27.42 10.33 7.44
C TRP A 389 28.25 10.33 8.73
N GLN A 390 29.36 9.58 8.81
CA GLN A 390 30.27 9.60 9.97
C GLN A 390 31.02 10.93 10.06
N TYR A 391 31.46 11.48 8.93
CA TYR A 391 32.06 12.80 8.88
C TYR A 391 31.09 13.85 9.43
N TYR A 392 29.84 13.84 8.99
CA TYR A 392 28.82 14.77 9.48
C TYR A 392 28.49 14.54 10.95
N LEU A 393 28.38 13.28 11.40
CA LEU A 393 28.18 12.95 12.80
C LEU A 393 29.29 13.57 13.67
N ARG A 394 30.56 13.39 13.31
CA ARG A 394 31.69 14.02 14.03
C ARG A 394 31.58 15.54 14.05
N MET A 395 31.29 16.17 12.91
CA MET A 395 31.17 17.63 12.81
C MET A 395 30.10 18.17 13.77
N ILE A 396 28.93 17.53 13.84
CA ILE A 396 27.84 17.93 14.75
C ILE A 396 28.27 17.70 16.20
N LEU A 397 28.83 16.54 16.48
CA LEU A 397 29.31 16.17 17.82
C LEU A 397 30.35 17.16 18.34
N GLN A 398 31.31 17.60 17.51
CA GLN A 398 32.31 18.62 17.84
C GLN A 398 31.72 19.99 18.16
N GLN A 399 30.64 20.38 17.47
CA GLN A 399 29.94 21.62 17.76
C GLN A 399 29.18 21.60 19.09
N CYS A 400 28.80 20.41 19.57
CA CYS A 400 28.11 20.21 20.84
C CYS A 400 29.04 20.07 22.07
N VAL A 401 30.37 20.13 21.89
CA VAL A 401 31.42 19.92 22.93
C VAL A 401 31.40 20.96 24.06
N SER A 402 30.57 22.00 23.97
CA SER A 402 30.28 22.90 25.11
C SER A 402 29.38 22.29 26.20
N CYS A 403 28.90 21.04 26.06
CA CYS A 403 28.17 20.29 27.09
C CYS A 403 29.04 19.21 27.76
N SER A 404 29.06 19.19 29.10
CA SER A 404 29.95 18.44 30.00
C SER A 404 29.93 16.90 29.94
N SER A 405 29.04 16.29 29.16
CA SER A 405 28.97 14.83 28.96
C SER A 405 29.96 14.29 27.92
N PHE A 406 30.77 15.17 27.29
CA PHE A 406 31.53 14.84 26.07
C PHE A 406 32.99 14.39 26.27
N HIS A 407 33.58 14.59 27.45
CA HIS A 407 35.00 14.27 27.64
C HIS A 407 35.32 12.78 27.49
N THR A 408 34.32 11.90 27.68
CA THR A 408 34.47 10.45 27.48
C THR A 408 34.26 10.03 26.02
N VAL A 409 33.43 10.76 25.27
CA VAL A 409 33.06 10.42 23.88
C VAL A 409 34.16 10.81 22.89
N SER A 410 34.78 11.97 23.09
CA SER A 410 35.89 12.42 22.23
C SER A 410 37.13 11.55 22.38
N THR A 411 37.41 11.07 23.58
CA THR A 411 38.60 10.25 23.89
C THR A 411 38.39 8.76 23.62
N MET A 412 37.16 8.32 23.28
CA MET A 412 36.91 6.92 22.87
C MET A 412 36.81 6.75 21.36
N LEU A 413 36.47 7.79 20.59
CA LEU A 413 36.29 7.68 19.13
C LEU A 413 37.46 8.27 18.32
N PHE A 414 38.28 9.16 18.90
CA PHE A 414 39.27 9.95 18.15
C PHE A 414 40.70 9.86 18.69
N SER A 415 41.00 8.82 19.49
CA SER A 415 42.35 8.43 19.91
C SER A 415 42.64 7.03 19.42
#